data_AF-A0A7W1I4S0-F1
#
_entry.id   AF-A0A7W1I4S0-F1
#
_cell.length_a   1.000
_cell.length_b   1.000
_cell.length_c   1.000
_cell.angle_alpha   90.00
_cell.angle_beta   90.00
_cell.angle_gamma   90.00
#
_symmetry.space_group_name_H-M   'P 1'
#
loop_
_entity.id
_entity.type
_entity.pdbx_description
1 polymer ?
#
loop_
_entity_poly.entity_id
_entity_poly.type
_entity_poly.pdbx_seq_one_letter_code
_entity_poly.pdbx_strand_id
1 'polypeptide(L)'
;GRSLSEWVTPEELAKVDPVTSSAMRTLSAGAIRAVPMLERVGVKRVWSGLRPGSPDELPILGPVTDLGGYLNACGHFRTGILNAPLTGLVVAELAAEKALSFPIEPFLLSRFTESRGTDSHVSEVRPGHGEFDEATLFVPSMKCEGCERTIRDALQDVASVYEVRLKMSEKSIHVRYERSPLALTQVKTALASAGFEAVESRP
;
A
#
# COMPACT_ATOMS: atom_id res chain seq x y z
N GLY A 1 -7.09 12.19 32.35
CA GLY A 1 -7.09 11.43 31.09
C GLY A 1 -6.13 10.28 31.26
N ARG A 2 -6.57 9.05 30.98
CA ARG A 2 -5.74 7.85 31.13
C ARG A 2 -4.55 7.87 30.18
N SER A 3 -3.43 7.31 30.62
CA SER A 3 -2.15 7.29 29.87
C SER A 3 -2.26 6.28 28.72
N LEU A 4 -1.64 6.59 27.57
CA LEU A 4 -1.54 5.65 26.43
C LEU A 4 -0.83 4.33 26.83
N SER A 5 -0.04 4.33 27.90
CA SER A 5 0.63 3.14 28.45
C SER A 5 -0.31 2.13 29.12
N GLU A 6 -1.58 2.46 29.36
CA GLU A 6 -2.57 1.49 29.89
C GLU A 6 -3.12 0.54 28.82
N TRP A 7 -3.00 0.88 27.53
CA TRP A 7 -3.65 0.14 26.43
C TRP A 7 -2.69 -0.35 25.35
N VAL A 8 -1.43 0.10 25.39
CA VAL A 8 -0.42 -0.21 24.38
C VAL A 8 0.85 -0.61 25.09
N THR A 9 1.40 -1.76 24.71
CA THR A 9 2.65 -2.26 25.29
C THR A 9 3.84 -1.39 24.85
N PRO A 10 4.92 -1.30 25.65
CA PRO A 10 6.14 -0.60 25.24
C PRO A 10 6.73 -1.10 23.92
N GLU A 11 6.56 -2.39 23.62
CA GLU A 11 7.01 -3.01 22.38
C GLU A 11 6.18 -2.58 21.16
N GLU A 12 4.88 -2.37 21.31
CA GLU A 12 4.02 -1.78 20.28
C GLU A 12 4.32 -0.29 20.06
N LEU A 13 4.61 0.46 21.13
CA LEU A 13 5.04 1.85 21.02
C LEU A 13 6.40 1.99 20.31
N ALA A 14 7.31 1.03 20.49
CA ALA A 14 8.59 1.01 19.80
C ALA A 14 8.46 0.82 18.27
N LYS A 15 7.31 0.32 17.78
CA LYS A 15 7.01 0.17 16.35
C LYS A 15 6.48 1.46 15.71
N VAL A 16 6.17 2.48 16.51
CA VAL A 16 5.70 3.77 15.99
C VAL A 16 6.92 4.64 15.72
N ASP A 17 7.18 4.93 14.44
CA ASP A 17 8.25 5.85 14.08
C ASP A 17 8.05 7.21 14.78
N PRO A 18 9.11 7.79 15.38
CA PRO A 18 9.01 9.10 15.99
C PRO A 18 8.72 10.16 14.93
N VAL A 19 8.08 11.26 15.35
CA VAL A 19 7.90 12.41 14.46
C VAL A 19 9.27 12.96 14.07
N THR A 20 9.55 13.01 12.77
CA THR A 20 10.82 13.52 12.25
C THR A 20 10.73 15.02 11.91
N SER A 21 11.83 15.74 12.11
CA SER A 21 11.92 17.16 11.74
C SER A 21 11.70 17.41 10.24
N SER A 22 12.06 16.44 9.39
CA SER A 22 11.78 16.49 7.95
C SER A 22 10.28 16.38 7.67
N ALA A 23 9.56 15.44 8.31
CA ALA A 23 8.10 15.34 8.18
C ALA A 23 7.40 16.62 8.67
N MET A 24 7.83 17.18 9.80
CA MET A 24 7.28 18.44 10.30
C MET A 24 7.47 19.59 9.30
N ARG A 25 8.68 19.75 8.73
CA ARG A 25 8.94 20.79 7.72
C ARG A 25 8.07 20.61 6.49
N THR A 26 7.95 19.39 5.96
CA THR A 26 7.13 19.07 4.79
C THR A 26 5.65 19.39 5.01
N LEU A 27 5.09 18.93 6.14
CA LEU A 27 3.69 19.17 6.49
C LEU A 27 3.41 20.66 6.73
N SER A 28 4.31 21.35 7.43
CA SER A 28 4.18 22.79 7.71
C SER A 28 4.22 23.61 6.41
N ALA A 29 5.15 23.30 5.51
CA ALA A 29 5.21 23.96 4.20
C ALA A 29 3.93 23.73 3.39
N GLY A 30 3.37 22.51 3.41
CA GLY A 30 2.08 22.21 2.79
C GLY A 30 0.92 23.01 3.40
N ALA A 31 0.84 23.07 4.73
CA ALA A 31 -0.19 23.81 5.43
C ALA A 31 -0.13 25.32 5.17
N ILE A 32 1.07 25.93 5.18
CA ILE A 32 1.27 27.36 4.88
C ILE A 32 0.89 27.66 3.43
N ARG A 33 1.23 26.79 2.47
CA ARG A 33 0.78 26.97 1.07
C ARG A 33 -0.74 26.97 0.94
N ALA A 34 -1.43 26.12 1.70
CA ALA A 34 -2.90 26.07 1.68
C ALA A 34 -3.53 27.24 2.45
N VAL A 35 -2.93 27.65 3.56
CA VAL A 35 -3.43 28.71 4.46
C VAL A 35 -2.25 29.57 4.93
N PRO A 36 -1.88 30.65 4.21
CA PRO A 36 -0.66 31.43 4.47
C PRO A 36 -0.55 32.01 5.89
N MET A 37 -1.67 32.33 6.52
CA MET A 37 -1.69 32.86 7.89
C MET A 37 -1.05 31.91 8.92
N LEU A 38 -0.97 30.60 8.63
CA LEU A 38 -0.35 29.62 9.51
C LEU A 38 1.16 29.80 9.68
N GLU A 39 1.83 30.61 8.85
CA GLU A 39 3.27 30.90 8.97
C GLU A 39 3.65 31.48 10.34
N ARG A 40 2.73 32.25 10.94
CA ARG A 40 2.95 32.92 12.23
C ARG A 40 2.39 32.15 13.41
N VAL A 41 1.86 30.94 13.20
CA VAL A 41 1.21 30.13 14.23
C VAL A 41 2.17 29.09 14.79
N GLY A 42 2.34 29.05 16.11
CA GLY A 42 3.17 28.06 16.79
C GLY A 42 2.57 26.66 16.81
N VAL A 43 3.39 25.63 16.62
CA VAL A 43 2.97 24.23 16.73
C VAL A 43 2.75 23.86 18.20
N LYS A 44 1.51 23.49 18.55
CA LYS A 44 1.15 23.13 19.94
C LYS A 44 1.67 21.75 20.35
N ARG A 45 1.61 20.77 19.45
CA ARG A 45 1.97 19.36 19.72
C ARG A 45 2.12 18.61 18.40
N VAL A 46 3.03 17.64 18.41
CA VAL A 46 3.21 16.66 17.34
C VAL A 46 3.06 15.25 17.87
N TRP A 47 2.60 14.34 17.02
CA TRP A 47 2.46 12.92 17.32
C TRP A 47 2.46 12.13 16.01
N SER A 48 2.77 10.85 16.11
CA SER A 48 2.70 9.88 15.02
C SER A 48 1.91 8.67 15.50
N GLY A 49 1.39 7.88 14.56
CA GLY A 49 0.65 6.67 14.84
C GLY A 49 0.57 5.78 13.61
N LEU A 50 0.51 4.47 13.86
CA LEU A 50 0.33 3.48 12.81
C LEU A 50 -1.08 3.53 12.24
N ARG A 51 -1.20 3.24 10.94
CA ARG A 51 -2.49 3.15 10.26
C ARG A 51 -2.64 1.75 9.70
N PRO A 52 -3.43 0.88 10.35
CA PRO A 52 -3.62 -0.47 9.86
C PRO A 52 -4.44 -0.42 8.57
N GLY A 53 -3.80 -0.73 7.44
CA GLY A 53 -4.44 -0.87 6.14
C GLY A 53 -4.25 -2.29 5.61
N SER A 54 -5.15 -2.69 4.71
CA SER A 54 -5.01 -3.88 3.88
C SER A 54 -4.39 -3.51 2.52
N PRO A 55 -3.91 -4.49 1.73
CA PRO A 55 -3.35 -4.25 0.39
C PRO A 55 -4.31 -3.55 -0.60
N ASP A 56 -5.62 -3.73 -0.41
CA ASP A 56 -6.68 -3.13 -1.22
C ASP A 56 -7.29 -1.85 -0.61
N GLU A 57 -6.80 -1.42 0.55
CA GLU A 57 -7.32 -0.30 1.35
C GLU A 57 -8.78 -0.44 1.84
N LEU A 58 -9.36 -1.64 1.78
CA LEU A 58 -10.68 -1.96 2.33
C LEU A 58 -10.57 -2.65 3.70
N PRO A 59 -11.51 -2.41 4.63
CA PRO A 59 -11.46 -3.09 5.92
C PRO A 59 -11.57 -4.62 5.77
N ILE A 60 -11.07 -5.33 6.77
CA ILE A 60 -11.28 -6.76 6.95
C ILE A 60 -12.31 -6.92 8.06
N LEU A 61 -13.49 -7.41 7.69
CA LEU A 61 -14.64 -7.57 8.56
C LEU A 61 -15.12 -9.01 8.55
N GLY A 62 -15.66 -9.45 9.67
CA GLY A 62 -16.41 -10.70 9.74
C GLY A 62 -15.57 -11.92 10.10
N PRO A 63 -16.16 -13.13 9.98
CA PRO A 63 -15.55 -14.36 10.46
C PRO A 63 -14.33 -14.77 9.63
N VAL A 64 -13.51 -15.64 10.22
CA VAL A 64 -12.40 -16.31 9.54
C VAL A 64 -12.74 -17.79 9.42
N THR A 65 -12.58 -18.33 8.21
CA THR A 65 -12.73 -19.77 7.95
C THR A 65 -11.85 -20.56 8.90
N ASP A 66 -12.37 -21.68 9.43
CA ASP A 66 -11.69 -22.58 10.37
C ASP A 66 -11.34 -21.99 11.76
N LEU A 67 -11.80 -20.77 12.07
CA LEU A 67 -11.62 -20.15 13.38
C LEU A 67 -12.96 -19.67 13.99
N GLY A 68 -13.69 -20.62 14.58
CA GLY A 68 -15.01 -20.38 15.19
C GLY A 68 -14.98 -19.33 16.31
N GLY A 69 -15.96 -18.43 16.30
CA GLY A 69 -16.11 -17.37 17.30
C GLY A 69 -15.17 -16.17 17.15
N TYR A 70 -14.24 -16.19 16.19
CA TYR A 70 -13.34 -15.08 15.90
C TYR A 70 -13.94 -14.15 14.83
N LEU A 71 -13.92 -12.83 15.08
CA LEU A 71 -14.40 -11.80 14.16
C LEU A 71 -13.31 -10.76 13.90
N ASN A 72 -13.04 -10.46 12.63
CA ASN A 72 -12.20 -9.33 12.23
C ASN A 72 -12.98 -8.01 12.24
N ALA A 73 -12.27 -6.96 12.63
CA ALA A 73 -12.72 -5.57 12.55
C ALA A 73 -11.50 -4.64 12.43
N CYS A 74 -10.72 -4.79 11.36
CA CYS A 74 -9.44 -4.10 11.19
C CYS A 74 -9.21 -3.60 9.76
N GLY A 75 -8.07 -2.95 9.51
CA GLY A 75 -7.64 -2.58 8.14
C GLY A 75 -8.27 -1.29 7.58
N HIS A 76 -8.98 -0.50 8.39
CA HIS A 76 -9.69 0.71 7.93
C HIS A 76 -8.81 1.88 7.50
N PHE A 77 -7.48 1.79 7.59
CA PHE A 77 -6.50 2.78 7.15
C PHE A 77 -6.86 4.24 7.51
N ARG A 78 -7.34 5.03 6.53
CA ARG A 78 -7.71 6.45 6.68
C ARG A 78 -9.18 6.70 6.97
N THR A 79 -10.03 5.67 6.92
CA THR A 79 -11.48 5.76 7.10
C THR A 79 -11.99 5.16 8.42
N GLY A 80 -11.09 4.73 9.31
CA GLY A 80 -11.46 4.06 10.58
C GLY A 80 -12.44 4.84 11.45
N ILE A 81 -12.19 6.15 11.68
CA ILE A 81 -13.10 6.97 12.49
C ILE A 81 -14.47 7.11 11.82
N LEU A 82 -14.49 7.33 10.50
CA LEU A 82 -15.72 7.49 9.73
C LEU A 82 -16.57 6.21 9.76
N ASN A 83 -15.93 5.05 9.60
CA ASN A 83 -16.59 3.75 9.45
C ASN A 83 -16.80 3.01 10.77
N ALA A 84 -16.33 3.55 11.90
CA ALA A 84 -16.44 2.91 13.21
C ALA A 84 -17.88 2.58 13.62
N PRO A 85 -18.88 3.46 13.46
CA PRO A 85 -20.26 3.15 13.85
C PRO A 85 -20.84 1.98 13.06
N LEU A 86 -20.63 1.97 11.74
CA LEU A 86 -21.11 0.91 10.85
C LEU A 86 -20.39 -0.42 11.14
N THR A 87 -19.08 -0.37 11.34
CA THR A 87 -18.28 -1.56 11.72
C THR A 87 -18.78 -2.14 13.04
N GLY A 88 -19.03 -1.28 14.04
CA GLY A 88 -19.56 -1.72 15.33
C GLY A 88 -20.93 -2.39 15.22
N LEU A 89 -21.82 -1.84 14.39
CA LEU A 89 -23.13 -2.45 14.11
C LEU A 89 -22.97 -3.85 13.49
N VAL A 90 -22.19 -3.97 12.41
CA VAL A 90 -21.95 -5.24 11.71
C VAL A 90 -21.35 -6.28 12.66
N VAL A 91 -20.34 -5.91 13.45
CA VAL A 91 -19.70 -6.83 14.41
C VAL A 91 -20.68 -7.26 15.49
N ALA A 92 -21.55 -6.36 15.97
CA ALA A 92 -22.58 -6.70 16.95
C ALA A 92 -23.66 -7.62 16.38
N GLU A 93 -24.08 -7.42 15.12
CA GLU A 93 -25.01 -8.31 14.43
C GLU A 93 -24.43 -9.71 14.24
N LEU A 94 -23.16 -9.80 13.80
CA LEU A 94 -22.44 -11.07 13.68
C LEU A 94 -22.31 -11.79 15.02
N ALA A 95 -21.90 -11.08 16.07
CA ALA A 95 -21.71 -11.64 17.40
C ALA A 95 -23.03 -12.10 18.04
N ALA A 96 -24.16 -11.49 17.66
CA ALA A 96 -25.50 -11.86 18.11
C ALA A 96 -26.21 -12.84 17.17
N GLU A 97 -25.52 -13.38 16.16
CA GLU A 97 -26.06 -14.29 15.13
C GLU A 97 -27.32 -13.73 14.44
N LYS A 98 -27.34 -12.41 14.22
CA LYS A 98 -28.43 -11.72 13.53
C LYS A 98 -28.16 -11.61 12.04
N ALA A 99 -29.23 -11.46 11.27
CA ALA A 99 -29.13 -11.06 9.87
C ALA A 99 -28.41 -9.70 9.78
N LEU A 100 -27.49 -9.59 8.82
CA LEU A 100 -26.69 -8.39 8.62
C LEU A 100 -27.50 -7.30 7.93
N SER A 101 -27.35 -6.07 8.41
CA SER A 101 -27.95 -4.89 7.79
C SER A 101 -27.31 -4.55 6.43
N PHE A 102 -26.06 -4.99 6.20
CA PHE A 102 -25.29 -4.69 5.00
C PHE A 102 -24.50 -5.92 4.54
N PRO A 103 -24.30 -6.09 3.21
CA PRO A 103 -23.41 -7.11 2.68
C PRO A 103 -21.96 -6.83 3.10
N ILE A 104 -21.25 -7.87 3.51
CA ILE A 104 -19.86 -7.77 3.98
C ILE A 104 -18.89 -8.65 3.20
N GLU A 105 -19.37 -9.36 2.18
CA GLU A 105 -18.59 -10.28 1.35
C GLU A 105 -17.33 -9.62 0.77
N PRO A 106 -17.36 -8.37 0.28
CA PRO A 106 -16.16 -7.68 -0.20
C PRO A 106 -15.12 -7.37 0.89
N PHE A 107 -15.49 -7.50 2.16
CA PHE A 107 -14.64 -7.19 3.32
C PHE A 107 -14.17 -8.44 4.05
N LEU A 108 -14.56 -9.64 3.62
CA LEU A 108 -14.07 -10.88 4.22
C LEU A 108 -12.57 -11.04 4.00
N LEU A 109 -11.89 -11.70 4.94
CA LEU A 109 -10.47 -12.05 4.80
C LEU A 109 -10.21 -12.95 3.59
N SER A 110 -11.21 -13.78 3.23
CA SER A 110 -11.12 -14.77 2.15
C SER A 110 -10.78 -14.16 0.79
N ARG A 111 -11.11 -12.88 0.58
CA ARG A 111 -10.75 -12.15 -0.65
C ARG A 111 -9.24 -12.10 -0.93
N PHE A 112 -8.41 -12.33 0.09
CA PHE A 112 -6.94 -12.42 -0.06
C PHE A 112 -6.42 -13.86 -0.06
N THR A 113 -7.25 -14.86 0.25
CA THR A 113 -6.82 -16.26 0.34
C THR A 113 -7.08 -17.03 -0.95
N GLU A 114 -8.00 -16.58 -1.80
CA GLU A 114 -8.27 -17.21 -3.10
C GLU A 114 -7.09 -17.09 -4.09
N SER A 115 -6.10 -16.24 -3.80
CA SER A 115 -4.84 -16.16 -4.57
C SER A 115 -3.70 -17.05 -4.03
N ARG A 116 -3.95 -17.92 -3.03
CA ARG A 116 -3.00 -18.98 -2.63
C ARG A 116 -3.21 -20.30 -3.40
N GLY A 117 -3.91 -20.26 -4.52
CA GLY A 117 -3.82 -21.28 -5.55
C GLY A 117 -2.48 -21.13 -6.29
N THR A 118 -1.52 -22.00 -5.98
CA THR A 118 -0.24 -22.19 -6.67
C THR A 118 0.67 -20.98 -6.80
N ASP A 119 1.84 -21.08 -6.18
CA ASP A 119 3.06 -20.31 -6.45
C ASP A 119 3.63 -20.68 -7.83
N SER A 120 2.79 -20.52 -8.86
CA SER A 120 3.11 -20.72 -10.27
C SER A 120 2.20 -19.84 -11.13
N HIS A 121 2.19 -18.53 -10.87
CA HIS A 121 1.99 -17.59 -11.97
C HIS A 121 3.35 -17.29 -12.61
N VAL A 122 3.87 -18.29 -13.31
CA VAL A 122 4.41 -18.02 -14.64
C VAL A 122 3.20 -17.49 -15.41
N SER A 123 3.11 -16.17 -15.57
CA SER A 123 2.20 -15.60 -16.55
C SER A 123 2.54 -16.27 -17.87
N GLU A 124 1.60 -17.05 -18.42
CA GLU A 124 1.74 -17.68 -19.73
C GLU A 124 2.29 -16.64 -20.70
N VAL A 125 3.48 -16.96 -21.19
CA VAL A 125 4.21 -16.22 -22.21
C VAL A 125 3.29 -16.15 -23.42
N ARG A 126 2.82 -14.96 -23.80
CA ARG A 126 2.43 -14.74 -25.19
C ARG A 126 3.64 -15.16 -26.03
N PRO A 127 3.53 -16.13 -26.95
CA PRO A 127 4.67 -16.54 -27.77
C PRO A 127 5.00 -15.38 -28.72
N GLY A 128 5.79 -14.44 -28.23
CA GLY A 128 6.44 -13.40 -29.00
C GLY A 128 7.74 -14.00 -29.55
N HIS A 129 7.81 -14.16 -30.86
CA HIS A 129 9.05 -14.48 -31.55
C HIS A 129 9.97 -13.24 -31.51
N GLY A 130 10.71 -13.04 -30.43
CA GLY A 130 11.63 -11.92 -30.26
C GLY A 130 12.73 -12.22 -29.24
N GLU A 131 13.91 -11.61 -29.41
CA GLU A 131 14.95 -11.63 -28.38
C GLU A 131 14.54 -10.71 -27.22
N PHE A 132 14.68 -11.18 -25.98
CA PHE A 132 14.34 -10.41 -24.78
C PHE A 132 15.61 -10.05 -24.01
N ASP A 133 15.59 -8.88 -23.40
CA ASP A 133 16.58 -8.46 -22.41
C ASP A 133 15.92 -8.22 -21.05
N GLU A 134 16.71 -8.30 -19.99
CA GLU A 134 16.29 -8.05 -18.63
C GLU A 134 17.11 -6.92 -18.02
N ALA A 135 16.45 -6.07 -17.23
CA ALA A 135 17.14 -5.02 -16.48
C ALA A 135 16.56 -4.89 -15.08
N THR A 136 17.42 -4.47 -14.16
CA THR A 136 17.02 -4.08 -12.81
C THR A 136 17.21 -2.56 -12.67
N LEU A 137 16.15 -1.89 -12.25
CA LEU A 137 16.10 -0.45 -12.04
C LEU A 137 15.91 -0.16 -10.55
N PHE A 138 16.72 0.74 -10.00
CA PHE A 138 16.57 1.25 -8.65
C PHE A 138 15.69 2.50 -8.65
N VAL A 139 14.67 2.52 -7.78
CA VAL A 139 13.69 3.61 -7.65
C VAL A 139 13.66 4.13 -6.20
N PRO A 140 14.52 5.12 -5.86
CA PRO A 140 14.71 5.57 -4.48
C PRO A 140 13.43 6.10 -3.81
N SER A 141 12.52 6.66 -4.62
CA SER A 141 11.25 7.26 -4.20
C SER A 141 10.14 6.25 -3.92
N MET A 142 10.35 4.96 -4.22
CA MET A 142 9.41 3.88 -3.92
C MET A 142 9.39 3.64 -2.40
N LYS A 143 8.21 3.84 -1.77
CA LYS A 143 8.07 3.86 -0.30
C LYS A 143 6.88 3.09 0.26
N CYS A 144 5.86 2.80 -0.54
CA CYS A 144 4.65 2.13 -0.09
C CYS A 144 4.02 1.25 -1.18
N GLU A 145 3.09 0.39 -0.80
CA GLU A 145 2.32 -0.46 -1.72
C GLU A 145 1.54 0.35 -2.77
N GLY A 146 1.15 1.60 -2.46
CA GLY A 146 0.59 2.52 -3.44
C GLY A 146 1.57 2.87 -4.56
N CYS A 147 2.86 3.05 -4.24
CA CYS A 147 3.89 3.24 -5.27
C CYS A 147 4.01 2.01 -6.17
N GLU A 148 3.95 0.80 -5.58
CA GLU A 148 4.00 -0.45 -6.34
C GLU A 148 2.87 -0.52 -7.37
N ARG A 149 1.63 -0.24 -6.94
CA ARG A 149 0.47 -0.24 -7.84
C ARG A 149 0.64 0.76 -8.98
N THR A 150 0.97 2.02 -8.67
CA THR A 150 1.17 3.05 -9.69
C THR A 150 2.28 2.70 -10.68
N ILE A 151 3.39 2.13 -10.21
CA ILE A 151 4.48 1.68 -11.06
C ILE A 151 4.04 0.52 -11.95
N ARG A 152 3.33 -0.46 -11.40
CA ARG A 152 2.83 -1.63 -12.13
C ARG A 152 1.89 -1.21 -13.25
N ASP A 153 0.93 -0.35 -12.95
CA ASP A 153 -0.03 0.17 -13.93
C ASP A 153 0.69 0.94 -15.04
N ALA A 154 1.63 1.83 -14.68
CA ALA A 154 2.39 2.62 -15.64
C ALA A 154 3.26 1.77 -16.59
N LEU A 155 3.79 0.63 -16.11
CA LEU A 155 4.64 -0.25 -16.91
C LEU A 155 3.86 -1.29 -17.72
N GLN A 156 2.64 -1.64 -17.29
CA GLN A 156 1.76 -2.56 -18.03
C GLN A 156 1.31 -1.95 -19.37
N ASP A 157 1.22 -0.63 -19.46
CA ASP A 157 0.86 0.10 -20.68
C ASP A 157 2.03 0.25 -21.67
N VAL A 158 3.26 -0.13 -21.27
CA VAL A 158 4.43 -0.06 -22.15
C VAL A 158 4.47 -1.32 -23.02
N ALA A 159 4.13 -1.18 -24.31
CA ALA A 159 4.04 -2.31 -25.25
C ALA A 159 5.31 -3.18 -25.36
N SER A 160 6.49 -2.63 -25.07
CA SER A 160 7.76 -3.36 -25.10
C SER A 160 8.03 -4.17 -23.83
N VAL A 161 7.21 -4.05 -22.78
CA VAL A 161 7.40 -4.71 -21.48
C VAL A 161 6.54 -5.97 -21.40
N TYR A 162 7.18 -7.08 -21.05
CA TYR A 162 6.55 -8.40 -20.96
C TYR A 162 6.34 -8.85 -19.52
N GLU A 163 7.23 -8.44 -18.62
CA GLU A 163 7.14 -8.83 -17.21
C GLU A 163 7.70 -7.71 -16.33
N VAL A 164 7.01 -7.48 -15.21
CA VAL A 164 7.41 -6.50 -14.19
C VAL A 164 7.33 -7.16 -12.82
N ARG A 165 8.47 -7.27 -12.14
CA ARG A 165 8.56 -7.73 -10.75
C ARG A 165 9.11 -6.60 -9.90
N LEU A 166 8.38 -6.20 -8.86
CA LEU A 166 8.81 -5.17 -7.92
C LEU A 166 9.31 -5.81 -6.63
N LYS A 167 10.39 -5.27 -6.09
CA LYS A 167 10.91 -5.66 -4.77
C LYS A 167 11.01 -4.44 -3.88
N MET A 168 9.97 -4.27 -3.07
CA MET A 168 9.79 -3.09 -2.21
C MET A 168 10.91 -2.91 -1.19
N SER A 169 11.44 -4.01 -0.63
CA SER A 169 12.53 -3.97 0.35
C SER A 169 13.84 -3.44 -0.22
N GLU A 170 14.10 -3.69 -1.50
CA GLU A 170 15.32 -3.25 -2.20
C GLU A 170 15.11 -1.99 -3.04
N LYS A 171 13.87 -1.50 -3.08
CA LYS A 171 13.43 -0.41 -3.95
C LYS A 171 13.83 -0.64 -5.42
N SER A 172 13.73 -1.89 -5.86
CA SER A 172 14.13 -2.31 -7.20
C SER A 172 12.94 -2.80 -8.01
N ILE A 173 13.00 -2.58 -9.32
CA ILE A 173 12.07 -3.09 -10.31
C ILE A 173 12.88 -3.93 -11.28
N HIS A 174 12.50 -5.18 -11.44
CA HIS A 174 13.02 -6.05 -12.47
C HIS A 174 12.03 -6.07 -13.64
N VAL A 175 12.52 -5.73 -14.83
CA VAL A 175 11.72 -5.67 -16.06
C VAL A 175 12.30 -6.60 -17.11
N ARG A 176 11.43 -7.37 -17.75
CA ARG A 176 11.74 -8.13 -18.97
C ARG A 176 11.07 -7.45 -20.16
N TYR A 177 11.83 -7.14 -21.19
CA TYR A 177 11.38 -6.33 -22.32
C TYR A 177 11.97 -6.83 -23.65
N GLU A 178 11.35 -6.45 -24.76
CA GLU A 178 11.86 -6.80 -26.11
C GLU A 178 13.18 -6.09 -26.40
N ARG A 179 14.18 -6.83 -26.90
CA ARG A 179 15.50 -6.30 -27.24
C ARG A 179 15.37 -5.22 -28.32
N SER A 180 15.39 -3.98 -27.87
CA SER A 180 15.31 -2.78 -28.71
C SER A 180 16.07 -1.65 -28.04
N PRO A 181 16.82 -0.82 -28.81
CA PRO A 181 17.57 0.31 -28.28
C PRO A 181 16.68 1.38 -27.59
N LEU A 182 15.36 1.33 -27.78
CA LEU A 182 14.41 2.26 -27.18
C LEU A 182 13.64 1.70 -25.97
N ALA A 183 13.68 0.38 -25.73
CA ALA A 183 12.81 -0.25 -24.75
C ALA A 183 13.07 0.22 -23.31
N LEU A 184 14.34 0.28 -22.87
CA LEU A 184 14.67 0.82 -21.54
C LEU A 184 14.34 2.32 -21.40
N THR A 185 14.48 3.07 -22.48
CA THR A 185 14.12 4.49 -22.51
C THR A 185 12.62 4.67 -22.33
N GLN A 186 11.80 3.82 -22.97
CA GLN A 186 10.34 3.81 -22.81
C GLN A 186 9.93 3.46 -21.38
N VAL A 187 10.55 2.44 -20.77
CA VAL A 187 10.34 2.07 -19.37
C VAL A 187 10.66 3.25 -18.44
N LYS A 188 11.84 3.88 -18.58
CA LYS A 188 12.22 5.04 -17.76
C LYS A 188 11.29 6.23 -17.96
N THR A 189 10.82 6.46 -19.18
CA THR A 189 9.90 7.56 -19.51
C THR A 189 8.52 7.33 -18.89
N ALA A 190 8.03 6.09 -18.90
CA ALA A 190 6.77 5.73 -18.24
C ALA A 190 6.87 5.93 -16.72
N LEU A 191 7.98 5.49 -16.12
CA LEU A 191 8.24 5.71 -14.69
C LEU A 191 8.31 7.20 -14.35
N ALA A 192 9.04 8.00 -15.14
CA ALA A 192 9.14 9.44 -14.94
C ALA A 192 7.78 10.14 -15.06
N SER A 193 6.96 9.75 -16.05
CA SER A 193 5.59 10.27 -16.21
C SER A 193 4.70 9.92 -15.02
N ALA A 194 4.92 8.77 -14.38
CA ALA A 194 4.27 8.36 -13.14
C ALA A 194 4.88 9.00 -11.87
N GLY A 195 5.91 9.85 -12.01
CA GLY A 195 6.56 10.56 -10.90
C GLY A 195 7.70 9.78 -10.22
N PHE A 196 8.23 8.75 -10.87
CA PHE A 196 9.31 7.91 -10.37
C PHE A 196 10.59 8.09 -11.19
N GLU A 197 11.69 8.43 -10.50
CA GLU A 197 13.01 8.44 -11.09
C GLU A 197 13.65 7.06 -10.93
N ALA A 198 14.14 6.49 -12.04
CA ALA A 198 14.67 5.14 -12.08
C ALA A 198 16.07 5.11 -12.71
N VAL A 199 17.02 4.52 -11.99
CA VAL A 199 18.42 4.40 -12.43
C VAL A 199 18.73 2.92 -12.61
N GLU A 200 19.42 2.54 -13.68
CA GLU A 200 19.89 1.16 -13.86
C GLU A 200 20.85 0.80 -12.73
N SER A 201 20.56 -0.29 -12.03
CA SER A 201 21.53 -0.87 -11.11
C SER A 201 22.56 -1.63 -11.94
N ARG A 202 23.83 -1.22 -11.86
CA ARG A 202 24.91 -2.09 -12.36
C ARG A 202 24.93 -3.37 -11.50
N PRO A 203 25.18 -4.55 -12.11
CA PRO A 203 25.34 -5.79 -11.36
C PRO A 203 26.51 -5.70 -10.37
#